data_AF-A0A4V2HG97-F1
#
_entry.id   AF-A0A4V2HG97-F1
#
_cell.length_a   1.000
_cell.length_b   1.000
_cell.length_c   1.000
_cell.angle_alpha   90.00
_cell.angle_beta   90.00
_cell.angle_gamma   90.00
#
_symmetry.space_group_name_H-M   'P 1'
#
loop_
_entity.id
_entity.type
_entity.pdbx_description
1 polymer ?
#
loop_
_entity_poly.entity_id
_entity_poly.type
_entity_poly.pdbx_seq_one_letter_code
_entity_poly.pdbx_strand_id
1 'polypeptide(L)'
;MRKHFIHGWAARGLGLALAAGAALAPMQQAQAAAYATGGTGKYRNEILWLTWGGGVNGTDGVALANGAQTTATLQVANGQQIQVTCTLSNLNGALSSYRSGDYSGDGLEDMYNIDGTGGANNLVAGLATAMTSTASFDIDCSATRNGASYPIPGLVIADAESLESTLDGNGVPSEYIRGTAAGNWNILEMFAGNGNSYTATKTTNGGSQTMEFGPGGQGGGTSPVALSYLTFTTPTATPSMSFAMRGGGITAMSIGLLVPRADYGDAPSSYGTAAHLFYDWVHGNDSGVSASGTDINAPSFSTGGLSPLTTDHVGTVGPDGEPDTSSSDNAYGIAGANEENGWPASPAINAGTAGTTLTRSIACSGTGTVAGWIDFDGNGSFDSDERAAGTCSGANGTASLSWTVPNDIQAGTTWVRLRYAQNASEVASPSGTATSGEVEDAQITIAQASANLVVTKTNTPAAGASDQANDTVVKGSSQTYTIVVTNNGPQPANGAIVRDPASSGLTCTSAACTGTTNGAACPTQASGSALLGALQSSGGAAIPTLPNTGTVTLTVTCTVD
;
A
#
# COMPACT_ATOMS: atom_id res chain seq x y z
N MET A 1 -59.42 -13.64 29.40
CA MET A 1 -60.82 -13.16 29.36
C MET A 1 -60.98 -11.99 30.32
N ARG A 2 -61.60 -10.89 29.85
CA ARG A 2 -62.04 -9.66 30.56
C ARG A 2 -60.92 -8.69 30.99
N LYS A 3 -60.75 -7.49 30.39
CA LYS A 3 -61.57 -6.26 30.24
C LYS A 3 -61.77 -5.42 31.53
N HIS A 4 -61.11 -4.25 31.51
CA HIS A 4 -61.62 -2.89 31.76
C HIS A 4 -61.76 -2.28 33.18
N PHE A 5 -61.00 -1.18 33.35
CA PHE A 5 -61.39 0.21 33.70
C PHE A 5 -61.50 0.73 35.16
N ILE A 6 -60.89 1.92 35.34
CA ILE A 6 -61.35 3.15 36.05
C ILE A 6 -60.79 3.51 37.45
N HIS A 7 -59.98 4.59 37.43
CA HIS A 7 -59.89 5.79 38.28
C HIS A 7 -59.39 5.78 39.74
N GLY A 8 -58.51 6.75 40.03
CA GLY A 8 -58.30 7.30 41.38
C GLY A 8 -57.03 8.15 41.49
N TRP A 9 -57.14 9.46 41.22
CA TRP A 9 -56.11 10.46 41.53
C TRP A 9 -56.04 10.73 43.04
N ALA A 10 -54.84 10.79 43.62
CA ALA A 10 -54.34 11.86 44.51
C ALA A 10 -53.02 11.42 45.17
N ALA A 11 -51.90 12.03 44.77
CA ALA A 11 -50.67 11.97 45.57
C ALA A 11 -50.10 13.39 45.71
N ARG A 12 -50.23 13.94 46.91
CA ARG A 12 -49.44 15.07 47.39
C ARG A 12 -48.00 14.59 47.58
N GLY A 13 -47.06 15.37 47.07
CA GLY A 13 -45.65 15.05 47.10
C GLY A 13 -45.01 15.13 48.48
N LEU A 14 -43.89 14.42 48.59
CA LEU A 14 -42.75 14.86 49.37
C LEU A 14 -41.49 14.35 48.65
N GLY A 15 -40.57 15.27 48.38
CA GLY A 15 -39.50 15.11 47.41
C GLY A 15 -38.40 14.15 47.83
N LEU A 16 -37.85 13.49 46.83
CA LEU A 16 -36.51 12.92 46.85
C LEU A 16 -35.77 13.55 45.67
N ALA A 17 -34.75 14.35 45.97
CA ALA A 17 -33.88 14.96 44.98
C ALA A 17 -33.09 13.86 44.26
N LEU A 18 -33.44 13.55 43.01
CA LEU A 18 -32.53 12.89 42.09
C LEU A 18 -31.63 13.95 41.47
N ALA A 19 -30.33 13.87 41.79
CA ALA A 19 -29.29 14.49 41.00
C ALA A 19 -29.31 13.86 39.61
N ALA A 20 -29.81 14.61 38.62
CA ALA A 20 -29.63 14.26 37.22
C ALA A 20 -28.16 14.49 36.88
N GLY A 21 -27.38 13.41 36.87
CA GLY A 21 -26.12 13.38 36.15
C GLY A 21 -26.43 13.62 34.67
N ALA A 22 -26.11 14.81 34.17
CA ALA A 22 -26.04 15.05 32.74
C ALA A 22 -24.97 14.10 32.19
N ALA A 23 -25.41 12.97 31.63
CA ALA A 23 -24.59 12.23 30.70
C ALA A 23 -24.35 13.17 29.52
N LEU A 24 -23.17 13.80 29.50
CA LEU A 24 -22.61 14.40 28.31
C LEU A 24 -22.54 13.28 27.28
N ALA A 25 -23.54 13.21 26.40
CA ALA A 25 -23.36 12.52 25.14
C ALA A 25 -22.08 13.09 24.51
N PRO A 26 -21.17 12.26 23.96
CA PRO A 26 -20.06 12.80 23.21
C PRO A 26 -20.68 13.66 22.10
N MET A 27 -20.46 14.97 22.17
CA MET A 27 -20.72 15.84 21.03
C MET A 27 -19.91 15.22 19.90
N GLN A 28 -20.60 14.64 18.93
CA GLN A 28 -20.03 14.35 17.62
C GLN A 28 -19.53 15.71 17.14
N GLN A 29 -18.22 15.95 17.24
CA GLN A 29 -17.62 17.18 16.72
C GLN A 29 -18.09 17.29 15.28
N ALA A 30 -18.90 18.31 14.98
CA ALA A 30 -19.24 18.61 13.61
C ALA A 30 -17.90 18.80 12.88
N GLN A 31 -17.59 17.89 11.95
CA GLN A 31 -16.40 18.00 11.12
C GLN A 31 -16.49 19.34 10.41
N ALA A 32 -15.52 20.23 10.61
CA ALA A 32 -15.47 21.52 9.94
C ALA A 32 -14.59 21.39 8.68
N ALA A 33 -14.83 20.35 7.90
CA ALA A 33 -14.13 20.09 6.63
C ALA A 33 -14.99 19.18 5.75
N ALA A 34 -14.96 19.39 4.44
CA ALA A 34 -15.78 18.64 3.50
C ALA A 34 -15.11 18.47 2.14
N TYR A 35 -15.38 17.34 1.49
CA TYR A 35 -15.08 17.19 0.06
C TYR A 35 -16.14 17.90 -0.77
N ALA A 36 -15.74 18.42 -1.92
CA ALA A 36 -16.70 18.85 -2.93
C ALA A 36 -17.44 17.64 -3.51
N THR A 37 -18.77 17.70 -3.61
CA THR A 37 -19.60 16.65 -4.21
C THR A 37 -19.98 16.98 -5.66
N GLY A 38 -19.76 18.21 -6.10
CA GLY A 38 -20.01 18.71 -7.45
C GLY A 38 -18.95 19.70 -7.94
N GLY A 39 -19.15 20.21 -9.16
CA GLY A 39 -18.19 21.08 -9.85
C GLY A 39 -17.29 20.34 -10.84
N THR A 40 -16.41 21.06 -11.53
CA THR A 40 -15.55 20.56 -12.63
C THR A 40 -14.10 20.28 -12.25
N GLY A 41 -13.70 20.59 -11.01
CA GLY A 41 -12.33 20.46 -10.52
C GLY A 41 -11.80 19.02 -10.62
N LYS A 42 -10.52 18.88 -10.96
CA LYS A 42 -9.89 17.57 -11.20
C LYS A 42 -9.74 16.76 -9.90
N TYR A 43 -9.62 17.42 -8.75
CA TYR A 43 -9.22 16.82 -7.49
C TYR A 43 -10.32 16.82 -6.42
N ARG A 44 -11.60 16.84 -6.83
CA ARG A 44 -12.77 16.93 -5.90
C ARG A 44 -12.79 15.86 -4.80
N ASN A 45 -12.32 14.66 -5.12
CA ASN A 45 -12.27 13.53 -4.20
C ASN A 45 -10.95 13.44 -3.41
N GLU A 46 -9.96 14.26 -3.76
CA GLU A 46 -8.62 14.22 -3.16
C GLU A 46 -8.40 15.40 -2.20
N ILE A 47 -9.03 16.55 -2.47
CA ILE A 47 -8.92 17.76 -1.66
C ILE A 47 -10.08 17.83 -0.68
N LEU A 48 -9.76 17.68 0.60
CA LEU A 48 -10.67 17.97 1.69
C LEU A 48 -10.55 19.45 2.06
N TRP A 49 -11.60 20.24 1.78
CA TRP A 49 -11.62 21.66 2.08
C TRP A 49 -11.91 21.91 3.56
N LEU A 50 -11.13 22.77 4.19
CA LEU A 50 -11.40 23.25 5.55
C LEU A 50 -12.54 24.25 5.51
N THR A 51 -13.57 24.02 6.32
CA THR A 51 -14.76 24.88 6.39
C THR A 51 -14.77 25.75 7.64
N TRP A 52 -15.41 26.92 7.54
CA TRP A 52 -15.34 27.96 8.57
C TRP A 52 -16.73 28.43 9.02
N GLY A 53 -16.77 29.10 10.19
CA GLY A 53 -18.03 29.63 10.75
C GLY A 53 -18.88 28.59 11.52
N GLY A 54 -18.43 27.33 11.60
CA GLY A 54 -19.12 26.25 12.30
C GLY A 54 -20.19 25.56 11.46
N GLY A 55 -20.66 24.39 11.90
CA GLY A 55 -21.51 23.50 11.09
C GLY A 55 -20.68 22.52 10.25
N VAL A 56 -21.36 21.58 9.58
CA VAL A 56 -20.69 20.47 8.86
C VAL A 56 -19.95 20.96 7.60
N ASN A 57 -20.60 21.81 6.80
CA ASN A 57 -19.98 22.39 5.61
C ASN A 57 -19.54 23.85 5.83
N GLY A 58 -19.49 24.29 7.09
CA GLY A 58 -19.33 25.68 7.48
C GLY A 58 -20.65 26.48 7.46
N THR A 59 -20.57 27.72 7.92
CA THR A 59 -21.69 28.67 7.95
C THR A 59 -21.17 29.97 7.36
N ASP A 60 -21.80 30.45 6.30
CA ASP A 60 -21.38 31.62 5.55
C ASP A 60 -21.61 32.94 6.32
N GLY A 61 -20.73 33.93 6.09
CA GLY A 61 -20.83 35.28 6.65
C GLY A 61 -20.56 35.40 8.16
N VAL A 62 -20.01 34.38 8.81
CA VAL A 62 -19.69 34.41 10.24
C VAL A 62 -18.39 35.15 10.44
N ALA A 63 -18.40 36.23 11.24
CA ALA A 63 -17.18 36.95 11.61
C ALA A 63 -16.22 36.03 12.39
N LEU A 64 -14.96 36.02 11.97
CA LEU A 64 -13.91 35.18 12.55
C LEU A 64 -12.95 36.03 13.40
N ALA A 65 -12.41 35.41 14.45
CA ALA A 65 -11.46 36.02 15.36
C ALA A 65 -10.33 35.03 15.70
N ASN A 66 -9.27 35.52 16.34
CA ASN A 66 -8.19 34.66 16.84
C ASN A 66 -8.76 33.54 17.71
N GLY A 67 -8.31 32.31 17.43
CA GLY A 67 -8.82 31.09 18.04
C GLY A 67 -9.98 30.44 17.30
N ALA A 68 -10.47 31.00 16.19
CA ALA A 68 -11.39 30.30 15.30
C ALA A 68 -10.70 29.04 14.76
N GLN A 69 -11.40 27.91 14.80
CA GLN A 69 -10.85 26.60 14.47
C GLN A 69 -11.68 25.88 13.43
N THR A 70 -10.98 25.10 12.62
CA THR A 70 -11.50 24.06 11.74
C THR A 70 -10.82 22.75 12.11
N THR A 71 -11.60 21.69 12.28
CA THR A 71 -11.10 20.35 12.60
C THR A 71 -11.63 19.34 11.60
N ALA A 72 -10.73 18.70 10.88
CA ALA A 72 -10.98 17.52 10.05
C ALA A 72 -10.64 16.27 10.86
N THR A 73 -11.55 15.29 10.84
CA THR A 73 -11.31 13.97 11.41
C THR A 73 -11.51 12.94 10.31
N LEU A 74 -10.44 12.26 9.94
CA LEU A 74 -10.31 11.37 8.80
C LEU A 74 -10.10 9.96 9.30
N GLN A 75 -11.03 9.06 8.98
CA GLN A 75 -10.79 7.63 9.12
C GLN A 75 -10.04 7.19 7.87
N VAL A 76 -8.73 7.09 7.98
CA VAL A 76 -7.87 6.67 6.86
C VAL A 76 -7.67 5.15 6.87
N ALA A 77 -7.85 4.54 8.03
CA ALA A 77 -7.97 3.10 8.14
C ALA A 77 -8.81 2.64 9.33
N ASN A 78 -9.22 1.36 9.37
CA ASN A 78 -9.95 0.83 10.51
C ASN A 78 -9.12 1.00 11.80
N GLY A 79 -9.65 1.76 12.75
CA GLY A 79 -8.95 2.14 13.97
C GLY A 79 -7.77 3.10 13.78
N GLN A 80 -7.57 3.67 12.58
CA GLN A 80 -6.60 4.73 12.30
C GLN A 80 -7.33 6.02 11.95
N GLN A 81 -7.36 6.91 12.92
CA GLN A 81 -7.94 8.23 12.77
C GLN A 81 -6.84 9.27 12.69
N ILE A 82 -6.84 10.06 11.62
CA ILE A 82 -6.07 11.29 11.53
C ILE A 82 -6.98 12.46 11.88
N GLN A 83 -6.57 13.24 12.86
CA GLN A 83 -7.24 14.48 13.22
C GLN A 83 -6.33 15.65 12.87
N VAL A 84 -6.81 16.55 12.02
CA VAL A 84 -6.13 17.80 11.69
C VAL A 84 -6.96 18.96 12.21
N THR A 85 -6.37 19.84 13.01
CA THR A 85 -7.00 21.07 13.49
C THR A 85 -6.17 22.26 13.06
N CYS A 86 -6.76 23.18 12.30
CA CYS A 86 -6.13 24.45 11.95
C CYS A 86 -6.82 25.59 12.70
N THR A 87 -6.02 26.50 13.24
CA THR A 87 -6.46 27.62 14.07
C THR A 87 -6.03 28.93 13.42
N LEU A 88 -6.98 29.86 13.31
CA LEU A 88 -6.71 31.24 12.95
C LEU A 88 -6.03 31.96 14.12
N SER A 89 -4.87 32.56 13.88
CA SER A 89 -4.12 33.32 14.89
C SER A 89 -3.55 34.61 14.28
N ASN A 90 -3.03 35.49 15.15
CA ASN A 90 -2.38 36.75 14.78
C ASN A 90 -3.18 37.65 13.79
N LEU A 91 -4.51 37.56 13.82
CA LEU A 91 -5.38 38.34 12.96
C LEU A 91 -5.24 39.85 13.22
N ASN A 92 -4.89 40.57 12.16
CA ASN A 92 -4.98 42.01 12.02
C ASN A 92 -5.93 42.33 10.86
N GLY A 93 -6.94 43.16 11.09
CA GLY A 93 -8.05 43.35 10.14
C GLY A 93 -9.29 42.54 10.54
N ALA A 94 -10.19 42.33 9.60
CA ALA A 94 -11.44 41.59 9.82
C ALA A 94 -11.60 40.50 8.77
N LEU A 95 -11.99 39.31 9.20
CA LEU A 95 -12.32 38.19 8.34
C LEU A 95 -13.73 37.67 8.64
N SER A 96 -14.38 37.12 7.62
CA SER A 96 -15.57 36.28 7.77
C SER A 96 -15.39 34.96 7.05
N SER A 97 -16.07 33.92 7.51
CA SER A 97 -16.28 32.72 6.70
C SER A 97 -17.04 33.09 5.43
N TYR A 98 -16.76 32.37 4.36
CA TYR A 98 -17.20 32.76 3.04
C TYR A 98 -17.54 31.56 2.16
N ARG A 99 -18.65 31.66 1.45
CA ARG A 99 -19.08 30.72 0.42
C ARG A 99 -18.79 31.31 -0.96
N SER A 100 -17.92 30.65 -1.73
CA SER A 100 -17.72 31.00 -3.14
C SER A 100 -19.03 30.88 -3.92
N GLY A 101 -19.32 31.91 -4.73
CA GLY A 101 -20.54 32.01 -5.53
C GLY A 101 -21.53 33.08 -5.07
N ASP A 102 -21.21 33.87 -4.04
CA ASP A 102 -22.03 35.03 -3.67
C ASP A 102 -21.92 36.16 -4.71
N TYR A 103 -20.82 36.19 -5.47
CA TYR A 103 -20.69 36.97 -6.69
C TYR A 103 -20.74 36.05 -7.92
N SER A 104 -21.44 36.48 -8.97
CA SER A 104 -21.62 35.66 -10.19
C SER A 104 -20.34 35.43 -11.00
N GLY A 105 -19.22 36.03 -10.57
CA GLY A 105 -17.92 35.90 -11.22
C GLY A 105 -16.95 34.99 -10.47
N ASP A 106 -17.36 34.35 -9.36
CA ASP A 106 -16.49 33.49 -8.56
C ASP A 106 -16.35 32.13 -9.22
N GLY A 107 -15.13 31.66 -9.45
CA GLY A 107 -14.90 30.41 -10.17
C GLY A 107 -14.66 29.18 -9.30
N LEU A 108 -14.42 29.34 -7.98
CA LEU A 108 -14.04 28.18 -7.17
C LEU A 108 -15.21 27.23 -7.03
N GLU A 109 -16.42 27.76 -6.86
CA GLU A 109 -17.65 26.96 -6.84
C GLU A 109 -17.83 26.15 -8.14
N ASP A 110 -17.44 26.69 -9.30
CA ASP A 110 -17.63 26.01 -10.60
C ASP A 110 -16.72 24.77 -10.68
N MET A 111 -15.63 24.76 -9.90
CA MET A 111 -14.70 23.65 -9.76
C MET A 111 -15.05 22.73 -8.57
N TYR A 112 -15.37 23.32 -7.42
CA TYR A 112 -15.49 22.66 -6.13
C TYR A 112 -16.71 23.21 -5.40
N ASN A 113 -17.82 22.47 -5.45
CA ASN A 113 -19.04 22.82 -4.72
C ASN A 113 -19.68 21.63 -4.03
N ILE A 114 -20.65 21.94 -3.15
CA ILE A 114 -21.61 20.98 -2.62
C ILE A 114 -23.00 21.45 -3.05
N ASP A 115 -23.76 20.57 -3.72
CA ASP A 115 -25.15 20.80 -4.13
C ASP A 115 -25.43 21.90 -5.18
N GLY A 116 -24.40 22.47 -5.82
CA GLY A 116 -24.56 23.36 -6.97
C GLY A 116 -23.71 24.64 -6.92
N THR A 117 -23.92 25.51 -7.90
CA THR A 117 -23.14 26.74 -8.12
C THR A 117 -23.81 27.98 -7.54
N GLY A 118 -23.08 29.09 -7.45
CA GLY A 118 -23.59 30.35 -6.89
C GLY A 118 -24.15 30.19 -5.47
N GLY A 119 -25.27 30.85 -5.18
CA GLY A 119 -25.94 30.75 -3.87
C GLY A 119 -26.53 29.37 -3.51
N ALA A 120 -26.48 28.39 -4.41
CA ALA A 120 -26.86 27.00 -4.11
C ALA A 120 -25.68 26.18 -3.54
N ASN A 121 -24.45 26.68 -3.66
CA ASN A 121 -23.28 26.03 -3.10
C ASN A 121 -23.40 25.93 -1.57
N ASN A 122 -23.20 24.75 -1.01
CA ASN A 122 -23.20 24.53 0.43
C ASN A 122 -21.78 24.42 1.02
N LEU A 123 -20.72 24.52 0.21
CA LEU A 123 -19.33 24.46 0.66
C LEU A 123 -18.83 25.84 1.10
N VAL A 124 -18.74 26.07 2.42
CA VAL A 124 -18.25 27.33 3.01
C VAL A 124 -16.79 27.18 3.46
N ALA A 125 -15.90 27.08 2.47
CA ALA A 125 -14.46 26.86 2.68
C ALA A 125 -13.62 28.15 2.73
N GLY A 126 -14.23 29.29 2.42
CA GLY A 126 -13.53 30.56 2.26
C GLY A 126 -13.30 31.33 3.56
N LEU A 127 -12.19 32.05 3.59
CA LEU A 127 -11.89 33.16 4.50
C LEU A 127 -11.89 34.44 3.68
N ALA A 128 -12.80 35.37 3.95
CA ALA A 128 -12.95 36.60 3.18
C ALA A 128 -12.58 37.86 3.97
N THR A 129 -11.94 38.81 3.29
CA THR A 129 -11.79 40.19 3.73
C THR A 129 -12.79 41.08 3.00
N ALA A 130 -13.27 42.13 3.67
CA ALA A 130 -14.27 43.03 3.11
C ALA A 130 -13.70 43.99 2.05
N MET A 131 -14.58 44.69 1.33
CA MET A 131 -14.22 45.71 0.35
C MET A 131 -13.32 46.80 0.95
N THR A 132 -12.29 47.22 0.20
CA THR A 132 -11.33 48.27 0.57
C THR A 132 -10.55 48.02 1.87
N SER A 133 -10.46 46.76 2.30
CA SER A 133 -9.81 46.38 3.56
C SER A 133 -8.59 45.48 3.32
N THR A 134 -7.72 45.41 4.33
CA THR A 134 -6.62 44.47 4.37
C THR A 134 -6.73 43.61 5.61
N ALA A 135 -6.40 42.33 5.48
CA ALA A 135 -6.27 41.41 6.60
C ALA A 135 -4.91 40.71 6.52
N SER A 136 -4.28 40.49 7.67
CA SER A 136 -3.14 39.59 7.80
C SER A 136 -3.33 38.68 8.99
N PHE A 137 -2.97 37.41 8.86
CA PHE A 137 -3.24 36.40 9.88
C PHE A 137 -2.34 35.19 9.66
N ASP A 138 -2.23 34.35 10.68
CA ASP A 138 -1.58 33.06 10.56
C ASP A 138 -2.61 31.93 10.64
N ILE A 139 -2.30 30.82 9.99
CA ILE A 139 -3.02 29.56 10.11
C ILE A 139 -2.06 28.54 10.69
N ASP A 140 -2.30 28.19 11.95
CA ASP A 140 -1.51 27.20 12.69
C ASP A 140 -2.26 25.88 12.69
N CYS A 141 -1.72 24.87 12.01
CA CYS A 141 -2.30 23.53 11.99
C CYS A 141 -1.65 22.63 13.04
N SER A 142 -2.37 21.60 13.45
CA SER A 142 -1.90 20.51 14.27
C SER A 142 -2.49 19.20 13.75
N ALA A 143 -1.70 18.14 13.66
CA ALA A 143 -2.17 16.85 13.20
C ALA A 143 -1.73 15.71 14.13
N THR A 144 -2.68 14.82 14.41
CA THR A 144 -2.42 13.59 15.16
C THR A 144 -3.00 12.39 14.46
N ARG A 145 -2.34 11.24 14.61
CA ARG A 145 -2.84 9.91 14.25
C ARG A 145 -3.03 9.12 15.53
N ASN A 146 -4.26 8.78 15.88
CA ASN A 146 -4.61 8.10 17.13
C ASN A 146 -3.98 8.77 18.37
N GLY A 147 -3.89 10.11 18.36
CA GLY A 147 -3.28 10.93 19.42
C GLY A 147 -1.76 11.09 19.35
N ALA A 148 -1.05 10.36 18.48
CA ALA A 148 0.38 10.56 18.24
C ALA A 148 0.62 11.64 17.16
N SER A 149 1.74 12.36 17.24
CA SER A 149 2.16 13.37 16.25
C SER A 149 2.14 12.80 14.81
N TYR A 150 1.48 13.49 13.88
CA TYR A 150 1.41 13.09 12.47
C TYR A 150 1.80 14.26 11.56
N PRO A 151 2.91 14.17 10.80
CA PRO A 151 3.36 15.28 9.95
C PRO A 151 2.38 15.61 8.82
N ILE A 152 2.17 16.90 8.57
CA ILE A 152 1.44 17.40 7.40
C ILE A 152 2.48 17.74 6.32
N PRO A 153 2.45 17.09 5.14
CA PRO A 153 3.42 17.32 4.08
C PRO A 153 3.18 18.61 3.31
N GLY A 154 1.93 19.08 3.27
CA GLY A 154 1.55 20.25 2.50
C GLY A 154 0.06 20.56 2.58
N LEU A 155 -0.32 21.68 1.96
CA LEU A 155 -1.68 22.22 1.96
C LEU A 155 -2.01 22.82 0.59
N VAL A 156 -3.28 22.72 0.20
CA VAL A 156 -3.85 23.38 -0.97
C VAL A 156 -4.34 24.76 -0.56
N ILE A 157 -4.03 25.77 -1.36
CA ILE A 157 -4.57 27.13 -1.21
C ILE A 157 -5.20 27.52 -2.54
N ALA A 158 -6.43 28.01 -2.50
CA ALA A 158 -7.15 28.51 -3.65
C ALA A 158 -7.64 29.93 -3.44
N ASP A 159 -7.81 30.67 -4.53
CA ASP A 159 -8.64 31.86 -4.51
C ASP A 159 -10.13 31.48 -4.38
N ALA A 160 -10.73 32.08 -3.35
CA ALA A 160 -12.13 32.08 -2.97
C ALA A 160 -13.09 32.74 -3.97
N GLU A 161 -12.57 33.84 -4.51
CA GLU A 161 -13.28 34.96 -5.10
C GLU A 161 -12.57 35.45 -6.33
N SER A 162 -13.32 36.11 -7.22
CA SER A 162 -12.71 36.84 -8.32
C SER A 162 -11.75 37.92 -7.81
N LEU A 163 -10.52 37.97 -8.35
CA LEU A 163 -9.58 39.06 -8.10
C LEU A 163 -9.64 40.08 -9.24
N GLU A 164 -9.66 41.36 -8.90
CA GLU A 164 -9.69 42.43 -9.87
C GLU A 164 -8.35 42.61 -10.60
N SER A 165 -8.42 43.22 -11.78
CA SER A 165 -7.23 43.45 -12.63
C SER A 165 -6.51 44.77 -12.36
N THR A 166 -7.00 45.59 -11.42
CA THR A 166 -6.46 46.94 -11.22
C THR A 166 -5.25 46.97 -10.27
N LEU A 167 -4.38 47.94 -10.49
CA LEU A 167 -3.29 48.29 -9.59
C LEU A 167 -3.59 49.64 -8.93
N ASP A 168 -3.11 49.82 -7.70
CA ASP A 168 -3.13 51.13 -7.05
C ASP A 168 -2.07 52.07 -7.62
N GLY A 169 -2.07 53.33 -7.14
CA GLY A 169 -1.14 54.36 -7.60
C GLY A 169 0.35 54.08 -7.36
N ASN A 170 0.68 53.02 -6.61
CA ASN A 170 2.04 52.54 -6.37
C ASN A 170 2.37 51.26 -7.17
N GLY A 171 1.47 50.80 -8.03
CA GLY A 171 1.64 49.58 -8.82
C GLY A 171 1.42 48.29 -8.04
N VAL A 172 0.80 48.36 -6.86
CA VAL A 172 0.42 47.16 -6.07
C VAL A 172 -0.98 46.72 -6.48
N PRO A 173 -1.26 45.41 -6.60
CA PRO A 173 -2.61 44.93 -6.88
C PRO A 173 -3.62 45.51 -5.89
N SER A 174 -4.76 45.97 -6.43
CA SER A 174 -5.88 46.43 -5.61
C SER A 174 -6.53 45.27 -4.87
N GLU A 175 -6.47 44.06 -5.45
CA GLU A 175 -6.80 42.79 -4.81
C GLU A 175 -5.65 41.80 -4.91
N TYR A 176 -5.38 41.13 -3.78
CA TYR A 176 -4.45 40.01 -3.77
C TYR A 176 -4.71 39.05 -2.61
N ILE A 177 -4.25 37.82 -2.80
CA ILE A 177 -4.08 36.82 -1.75
C ILE A 177 -2.60 36.45 -1.73
N ARG A 178 -1.95 36.59 -0.59
CA ARG A 178 -0.52 36.32 -0.41
C ARG A 178 -0.33 35.33 0.73
N GLY A 179 0.32 34.21 0.46
CA GLY A 179 0.70 33.20 1.46
C GLY A 179 2.21 33.05 1.57
N THR A 180 2.74 32.96 2.79
CA THR A 180 4.17 32.79 3.09
C THR A 180 4.36 31.63 4.05
N ALA A 181 5.27 30.71 3.71
CA ALA A 181 5.65 29.59 4.56
C ALA A 181 7.02 29.01 4.21
N ALA A 182 7.59 28.22 5.13
CA ALA A 182 8.80 27.42 4.89
C ALA A 182 8.47 26.21 4.01
N GLY A 183 8.55 26.40 2.70
CA GLY A 183 8.17 25.39 1.73
C GLY A 183 8.31 25.86 0.30
N ASN A 184 7.85 25.04 -0.63
CA ASN A 184 7.79 25.33 -2.05
C ASN A 184 6.34 25.42 -2.50
N TRP A 185 6.01 26.51 -3.19
CA TRP A 185 4.69 26.71 -3.79
C TRP A 185 4.73 26.41 -5.27
N ASN A 186 3.71 25.72 -5.75
CA ASN A 186 3.51 25.40 -7.15
C ASN A 186 2.03 25.46 -7.50
N ILE A 187 1.69 25.86 -8.72
CA ILE A 187 0.31 25.86 -9.21
C ILE A 187 -0.12 24.41 -9.45
N LEU A 188 -1.16 24.00 -8.73
CA LEU A 188 -1.74 22.66 -8.76
C LEU A 188 -2.75 22.52 -9.91
N GLU A 189 -3.69 23.45 -9.98
CA GLU A 189 -4.78 23.43 -10.95
C GLU A 189 -5.15 24.86 -11.33
N MET A 190 -5.60 25.04 -12.56
CA MET A 190 -6.05 26.32 -13.09
C MET A 190 -7.37 26.12 -13.83
N PHE A 191 -8.41 26.86 -13.45
CA PHE A 191 -9.65 26.98 -14.21
C PHE A 191 -9.63 28.26 -15.01
N ALA A 192 -9.77 28.14 -16.33
CA ALA A 192 -9.56 29.26 -17.22
C ALA A 192 -10.65 30.34 -17.19
N GLY A 193 -11.87 29.97 -16.76
CA GLY A 193 -13.03 30.86 -16.71
C GLY A 193 -13.26 31.62 -18.02
N ASN A 194 -13.42 32.93 -17.89
CA ASN A 194 -13.58 33.90 -18.98
C ASN A 194 -12.32 34.08 -19.86
N GLY A 195 -11.20 33.44 -19.53
CA GLY A 195 -9.94 33.51 -20.29
C GLY A 195 -9.12 34.78 -20.05
N ASN A 196 -9.50 35.63 -19.10
CA ASN A 196 -8.71 36.81 -18.75
C ASN A 196 -7.36 36.43 -18.14
N SER A 197 -6.39 37.32 -18.29
CA SER A 197 -5.07 37.17 -17.67
C SER A 197 -5.20 37.10 -16.14
N TYR A 198 -4.49 36.15 -15.54
CA TYR A 198 -4.45 35.99 -14.08
C TYR A 198 -3.00 35.89 -13.63
N THR A 199 -2.54 36.90 -12.87
CA THR A 199 -1.12 36.99 -12.51
C THR A 199 -0.86 36.33 -11.18
N ALA A 200 0.23 35.57 -11.09
CA ALA A 200 0.84 35.17 -9.84
C ALA A 200 2.30 35.63 -9.75
N THR A 201 2.77 35.89 -8.53
CA THR A 201 4.19 36.13 -8.24
C THR A 201 4.71 35.15 -7.21
N LYS A 202 5.99 34.77 -7.33
CA LYS A 202 6.65 33.86 -6.39
C LYS A 202 8.01 34.42 -6.00
N THR A 203 8.25 34.56 -4.70
CA THR A 203 9.52 35.05 -4.14
C THR A 203 10.04 34.13 -3.05
N THR A 204 11.37 34.07 -2.89
CA THR A 204 12.03 33.23 -1.88
C THR A 204 12.89 34.12 -0.99
N ASN A 205 12.72 34.03 0.32
CA ASN A 205 13.53 34.75 1.30
C ASN A 205 13.81 33.84 2.51
N GLY A 206 15.08 33.65 2.86
CA GLY A 206 15.48 32.98 4.10
C GLY A 206 14.91 31.58 4.30
N GLY A 207 14.71 30.80 3.23
CA GLY A 207 14.13 29.45 3.28
C GLY A 207 12.60 29.40 3.28
N SER A 208 11.92 30.55 3.30
CA SER A 208 10.48 30.66 3.07
C SER A 208 10.19 31.11 1.64
N GLN A 209 9.10 30.61 1.07
CA GLN A 209 8.54 31.11 -0.17
C GLN A 209 7.24 31.85 0.08
N THR A 210 7.02 32.88 -0.73
CA THR A 210 5.77 33.64 -0.78
C THR A 210 5.15 33.48 -2.16
N MET A 211 3.91 33.02 -2.21
CA MET A 211 3.06 33.02 -3.41
C MET A 211 2.03 34.13 -3.26
N GLU A 212 1.86 34.95 -4.29
CA GLU A 212 0.79 35.93 -4.37
C GLU A 212 -0.02 35.72 -5.64
N PHE A 213 -1.34 35.69 -5.49
CA PHE A 213 -2.31 35.77 -6.58
C PHE A 213 -2.83 37.20 -6.71
N GLY A 214 -2.92 37.68 -7.94
CA GLY A 214 -3.32 39.04 -8.27
C GLY A 214 -2.19 39.84 -8.96
N PRO A 215 -2.54 40.83 -9.80
CA PRO A 215 -3.92 41.17 -10.18
C PRO A 215 -4.45 40.22 -11.27
N GLY A 216 -5.76 40.26 -11.52
CA GLY A 216 -6.33 39.75 -12.76
C GLY A 216 -7.42 38.69 -12.59
N GLY A 217 -8.11 38.43 -13.70
CA GLY A 217 -9.16 37.43 -13.81
C GLY A 217 -10.57 37.99 -13.93
N GLN A 218 -10.90 39.05 -13.17
CA GLN A 218 -12.27 39.57 -13.15
C GLN A 218 -12.73 40.18 -14.49
N GLY A 219 -13.96 39.83 -14.91
CA GLY A 219 -14.72 40.49 -15.98
C GLY A 219 -15.26 39.55 -17.06
N GLY A 220 -16.53 39.72 -17.48
CA GLY A 220 -17.07 38.99 -18.64
C GLY A 220 -17.46 37.52 -18.40
N GLY A 221 -17.97 37.18 -17.21
CA GLY A 221 -18.38 35.82 -16.82
C GLY A 221 -17.61 35.34 -15.60
N THR A 222 -17.58 34.02 -15.37
CA THR A 222 -16.80 33.40 -14.29
C THR A 222 -15.32 33.72 -14.46
N SER A 223 -14.68 34.16 -13.39
CA SER A 223 -13.26 34.51 -13.38
C SER A 223 -12.38 33.25 -13.37
N PRO A 224 -11.13 33.34 -13.86
CA PRO A 224 -10.15 32.31 -13.67
C PRO A 224 -9.89 32.07 -12.18
N VAL A 225 -9.58 30.82 -11.81
CA VAL A 225 -9.29 30.39 -10.44
C VAL A 225 -8.04 29.52 -10.44
N ALA A 226 -7.18 29.72 -9.46
CA ALA A 226 -5.93 29.00 -9.30
C ALA A 226 -5.87 28.29 -7.95
N LEU A 227 -5.56 27.00 -7.98
CA LEU A 227 -5.16 26.24 -6.83
C LEU A 227 -3.64 26.15 -6.83
N SER A 228 -3.02 26.42 -5.68
CA SER A 228 -1.62 26.12 -5.42
C SER A 228 -1.49 25.04 -4.37
N TYR A 229 -0.38 24.30 -4.42
CA TYR A 229 0.02 23.38 -3.37
C TYR A 229 1.32 23.87 -2.74
N LEU A 230 1.29 24.03 -1.42
CA LEU A 230 2.45 24.30 -0.59
C LEU A 230 3.02 22.96 -0.10
N THR A 231 4.22 22.61 -0.54
CA THR A 231 4.98 21.49 0.04
C THR A 231 5.93 22.03 1.10
N PHE A 232 5.79 21.59 2.35
CA PHE A 232 6.68 22.02 3.43
C PHE A 232 8.10 21.45 3.24
N THR A 233 9.12 22.28 3.45
CA THR A 233 10.53 21.82 3.35
C THR A 233 10.87 20.77 4.40
N THR A 234 10.26 20.88 5.58
CA THR A 234 10.35 19.88 6.65
C THR A 234 8.95 19.68 7.20
N PRO A 235 8.24 18.62 6.77
CA PRO A 235 6.93 18.29 7.30
C PRO A 235 6.98 18.14 8.82
N THR A 236 6.06 18.79 9.51
CA THR A 236 5.88 18.66 10.95
C THR A 236 4.42 18.44 11.27
N ALA A 237 4.12 17.98 12.48
CA ALA A 237 2.74 17.86 12.92
C ALA A 237 2.11 19.21 13.26
N THR A 238 2.88 20.31 13.32
CA THR A 238 2.39 21.64 13.69
C THR A 238 2.91 22.73 12.74
N PRO A 239 2.61 22.65 11.43
CA PRO A 239 3.04 23.68 10.49
C PRO A 239 2.26 24.98 10.70
N SER A 240 2.90 26.09 10.33
CA SER A 240 2.31 27.43 10.38
C SER A 240 2.55 28.14 9.05
N MET A 241 1.57 28.95 8.62
CA MET A 241 1.63 29.78 7.42
C MET A 241 1.09 31.16 7.73
N SER A 242 1.71 32.19 7.15
CA SER A 242 1.25 33.56 7.24
C SER A 242 0.53 33.97 5.95
N PHE A 243 -0.60 34.64 6.09
CA PHE A 243 -1.39 35.15 4.98
C PHE A 243 -1.59 36.65 5.09
N ALA A 244 -1.64 37.31 3.94
CA ALA A 244 -2.07 38.69 3.79
C ALA A 244 -3.02 38.79 2.60
N MET A 245 -4.12 39.52 2.78
CA MET A 245 -5.14 39.72 1.77
C MET A 245 -5.48 41.20 1.70
N ARG A 246 -5.79 41.67 0.49
CA ARG A 246 -6.31 43.01 0.24
C ARG A 246 -7.54 42.88 -0.63
N GLY A 247 -8.63 43.53 -0.23
CA GLY A 247 -9.87 43.63 -0.99
C GLY A 247 -10.01 45.01 -1.64
N GLY A 248 -10.30 45.04 -2.93
CA GLY A 248 -10.84 46.18 -3.66
C GLY A 248 -12.36 46.04 -3.77
N GLY A 249 -12.81 44.81 -4.02
CA GLY A 249 -14.08 44.20 -3.62
C GLY A 249 -13.89 43.20 -2.47
N ILE A 250 -14.74 42.16 -2.40
CA ILE A 250 -14.52 41.04 -1.48
C ILE A 250 -13.40 40.19 -2.07
N THR A 251 -12.41 39.85 -1.24
CA THR A 251 -11.36 38.91 -1.61
C THR A 251 -11.38 37.78 -0.61
N ALA A 252 -11.40 36.53 -1.09
CA ALA A 252 -11.42 35.36 -0.23
C ALA A 252 -10.40 34.31 -0.67
N MET A 253 -10.01 33.44 0.26
CA MET A 253 -9.15 32.29 -0.01
C MET A 253 -9.71 31.03 0.66
N SER A 254 -9.44 29.87 0.10
CA SER A 254 -9.78 28.56 0.68
C SER A 254 -8.52 27.76 0.97
N ILE A 255 -8.58 26.92 2.00
CA ILE A 255 -7.49 26.02 2.40
C ILE A 255 -7.99 24.58 2.35
N GLY A 256 -7.22 23.69 1.74
CA GLY A 256 -7.53 22.28 1.62
C GLY A 256 -6.38 21.37 2.05
N LEU A 257 -6.74 20.15 2.44
CA LEU A 257 -5.81 19.06 2.75
C LEU A 257 -5.87 18.02 1.64
N LEU A 258 -4.73 17.52 1.21
CA LEU A 258 -4.69 16.21 0.57
C LEU A 258 -4.80 15.15 1.67
N VAL A 259 -5.72 14.20 1.48
CA VAL A 259 -5.97 13.15 2.47
C VAL A 259 -5.10 11.94 2.14
N PRO A 260 -4.33 11.41 3.11
CA PRO A 260 -3.56 10.20 2.89
C PRO A 260 -4.49 9.00 2.80
N ARG A 261 -4.06 7.98 2.06
CA ARG A 261 -4.73 6.70 1.96
C ARG A 261 -4.01 5.63 2.77
N ALA A 262 -4.62 4.46 2.81
CA ALA A 262 -4.06 3.27 3.41
C ALA A 262 -4.06 2.13 2.39
N ASP A 263 -2.95 1.42 2.34
CA ASP A 263 -2.82 0.10 1.73
C ASP A 263 -2.80 -0.94 2.87
N TYR A 264 -3.44 -2.09 2.67
CA TYR A 264 -3.59 -3.12 3.70
C TYR A 264 -3.14 -4.48 3.20
N GLY A 265 -2.61 -5.27 4.13
CA GLY A 265 -2.35 -6.67 3.85
C GLY A 265 -3.67 -7.44 3.77
N ASP A 266 -3.84 -8.20 2.70
CA ASP A 266 -5.03 -8.98 2.39
C ASP A 266 -4.98 -10.43 2.93
N ALA A 267 -3.85 -10.85 3.52
CA ALA A 267 -3.72 -12.16 4.17
C ALA A 267 -4.80 -12.37 5.26
N PRO A 268 -5.20 -13.63 5.54
CA PRO A 268 -6.20 -13.93 6.55
C PRO A 268 -5.89 -13.27 7.90
N SER A 269 -6.92 -12.80 8.60
CA SER A 269 -6.77 -12.08 9.87
C SER A 269 -5.92 -12.78 10.96
N SER A 270 -5.74 -14.11 10.88
CA SER A 270 -4.85 -14.86 11.78
C SER A 270 -3.37 -14.48 11.67
N TYR A 271 -2.94 -13.97 10.50
CA TYR A 271 -1.60 -13.42 10.26
C TYR A 271 -1.39 -12.01 10.83
N GLY A 272 -2.46 -11.40 11.35
CA GLY A 272 -2.47 -10.04 11.88
C GLY A 272 -2.64 -8.97 10.80
N THR A 273 -3.17 -7.82 11.18
CA THR A 273 -3.43 -6.71 10.25
C THR A 273 -2.19 -5.84 10.07
N ALA A 274 -1.80 -5.60 8.82
CA ALA A 274 -0.81 -4.61 8.43
C ALA A 274 -1.50 -3.49 7.64
N ALA A 275 -1.02 -2.27 7.80
CA ALA A 275 -1.46 -1.15 6.98
C ALA A 275 -0.30 -0.18 6.73
N HIS A 276 -0.28 0.44 5.57
CA HIS A 276 0.71 1.46 5.20
C HIS A 276 -0.03 2.73 4.82
N LEU A 277 0.22 3.81 5.57
CA LEU A 277 -0.37 5.11 5.25
C LEU A 277 0.57 5.88 4.33
N PHE A 278 0.05 6.41 3.25
CA PHE A 278 0.82 7.22 2.31
C PHE A 278 -0.06 8.27 1.66
N TYR A 279 0.58 9.23 1.00
CA TYR A 279 -0.10 10.17 0.13
C TYR A 279 0.03 9.64 -1.30
N ASP A 280 -1.08 9.23 -1.91
CA ASP A 280 -1.16 8.69 -3.28
C ASP A 280 -0.46 9.54 -4.34
N TRP A 281 -0.26 10.83 -4.04
CA TRP A 281 0.04 11.82 -5.03
C TRP A 281 1.39 12.48 -4.79
N VAL A 282 2.23 12.43 -5.81
CA VAL A 282 3.37 13.32 -5.97
C VAL A 282 2.90 14.58 -6.69
N HIS A 283 3.12 15.72 -6.05
CA HIS A 283 2.87 17.00 -6.68
C HIS A 283 3.97 17.35 -7.69
N GLY A 284 3.59 17.67 -8.92
CA GLY A 284 4.52 18.11 -9.96
C GLY A 284 4.92 19.57 -9.80
N ASN A 285 6.01 19.98 -10.46
CA ASN A 285 6.38 21.39 -10.54
C ASN A 285 5.60 22.09 -11.65
N ASP A 286 5.20 23.34 -11.42
CA ASP A 286 4.66 24.19 -12.49
C ASP A 286 5.77 24.64 -13.47
N SER A 287 5.39 25.23 -14.60
CA SER A 287 6.33 25.77 -15.60
C SER A 287 7.11 27.01 -15.12
N GLY A 288 6.96 27.41 -13.87
CA GLY A 288 7.65 28.52 -13.23
C GLY A 288 6.77 29.76 -13.07
N VAL A 289 6.65 30.24 -11.82
CA VAL A 289 6.11 31.54 -11.46
C VAL A 289 7.26 32.48 -11.08
N SER A 290 7.32 33.66 -11.69
CA SER A 290 8.41 34.61 -11.49
C SER A 290 8.14 35.63 -10.38
N ALA A 291 9.21 36.23 -9.83
CA ALA A 291 9.09 37.35 -8.90
C ALA A 291 8.53 38.63 -9.54
N SER A 292 8.61 38.75 -10.87
CA SER A 292 8.14 39.91 -11.64
C SER A 292 6.71 39.76 -12.15
N GLY A 293 6.04 38.64 -11.85
CA GLY A 293 4.72 38.30 -12.36
C GLY A 293 4.77 37.27 -13.49
N THR A 294 3.80 36.37 -13.48
CA THR A 294 3.54 35.37 -14.52
C THR A 294 2.05 35.27 -14.71
N ASP A 295 1.58 35.35 -15.96
CA ASP A 295 0.19 35.02 -16.29
C ASP A 295 0.02 33.50 -16.27
N ILE A 296 -0.63 33.00 -15.22
CA ILE A 296 -0.85 31.57 -14.99
C ILE A 296 -2.09 31.03 -15.73
N ASN A 297 -2.91 31.92 -16.31
CA ASN A 297 -4.02 31.52 -17.21
C ASN A 297 -3.60 31.47 -18.69
N ALA A 298 -2.38 31.88 -19.01
CA ALA A 298 -1.89 31.86 -20.39
C ALA A 298 -1.78 30.40 -20.90
N PRO A 299 -2.12 30.12 -22.18
CA PRO A 299 -2.04 28.76 -22.74
C PRO A 299 -0.64 28.13 -22.70
N SER A 300 0.41 28.95 -22.54
CA SER A 300 1.80 28.50 -22.39
C SER A 300 2.17 28.06 -20.98
N PHE A 301 1.37 28.40 -19.97
CA PHE A 301 1.62 28.02 -18.59
C PHE A 301 1.15 26.58 -18.36
N SER A 302 2.00 25.77 -17.74
CA SER A 302 1.68 24.39 -17.37
C SER A 302 1.64 24.26 -15.85
N THR A 303 0.51 23.79 -15.33
CA THR A 303 0.35 23.47 -13.90
C THR A 303 1.14 22.21 -13.54
N GLY A 304 1.57 22.10 -12.28
CA GLY A 304 2.27 20.92 -11.79
C GLY A 304 1.37 19.69 -11.62
N GLY A 305 0.10 19.88 -11.25
CA GLY A 305 -0.84 18.79 -11.03
C GLY A 305 -0.42 17.81 -9.93
N LEU A 306 -1.19 16.73 -9.81
CA LEU A 306 -0.87 15.52 -9.03
C LEU A 306 -0.64 14.35 -9.98
N SER A 307 0.37 13.54 -9.67
CA SER A 307 0.67 12.27 -10.33
C SER A 307 0.75 11.15 -9.29
N PRO A 308 0.43 9.90 -9.62
CA PRO A 308 0.52 8.79 -8.67
C PRO A 308 1.93 8.62 -8.09
N LEU A 309 2.01 8.10 -6.88
CA LEU A 309 3.26 7.70 -6.23
C LEU A 309 3.89 6.54 -7.00
N THR A 310 5.18 6.65 -7.32
CA THR A 310 5.94 5.64 -8.10
C THR A 310 7.19 5.15 -7.36
N THR A 311 7.27 5.46 -6.07
CA THR A 311 8.37 5.14 -5.19
C THR A 311 7.85 4.63 -3.87
N ASP A 312 8.74 4.05 -3.07
CA ASP A 312 8.43 3.48 -1.76
C ASP A 312 7.47 2.29 -1.85
N HIS A 313 7.82 1.30 -2.65
CA HIS A 313 7.00 0.12 -2.87
C HIS A 313 7.87 -1.13 -3.11
N VAL A 314 7.30 -2.31 -2.93
CA VAL A 314 7.72 -3.57 -3.55
C VAL A 314 7.02 -3.77 -4.92
N GLY A 315 7.36 -4.82 -5.67
CA GLY A 315 6.73 -5.08 -6.96
C GLY A 315 7.00 -4.01 -8.04
N THR A 316 6.04 -3.83 -8.96
CA THR A 316 6.19 -2.96 -10.15
C THR A 316 5.26 -1.76 -10.20
N VAL A 317 4.23 -1.73 -9.36
CA VAL A 317 3.27 -0.63 -9.26
C VAL A 317 3.50 0.06 -7.91
N GLY A 318 3.33 1.38 -7.86
CA GLY A 318 3.45 2.10 -6.59
C GLY A 318 2.24 1.87 -5.71
N PRO A 319 2.31 2.30 -4.43
CA PRO A 319 1.26 2.01 -3.47
C PRO A 319 -0.05 2.65 -3.95
N ASP A 320 -1.14 1.90 -3.92
CA ASP A 320 -2.48 2.38 -4.20
C ASP A 320 -3.42 2.12 -3.04
N GLY A 321 -4.26 3.12 -2.74
CA GLY A 321 -5.05 3.09 -1.52
C GLY A 321 -6.30 2.23 -1.67
N GLU A 322 -6.51 1.30 -0.75
CA GLU A 322 -7.72 0.50 -0.70
C GLU A 322 -8.89 1.29 -0.09
N PRO A 323 -10.11 1.21 -0.66
CA PRO A 323 -11.28 1.89 -0.12
C PRO A 323 -11.87 1.22 1.13
N ASP A 324 -11.50 -0.03 1.47
CA ASP A 324 -12.01 -0.76 2.64
C ASP A 324 -11.00 -1.79 3.19
N THR A 325 -11.16 -2.23 4.44
CA THR A 325 -10.16 -3.06 5.17
C THR A 325 -10.29 -4.56 4.93
N SER A 326 -10.68 -4.99 3.73
CA SER A 326 -11.11 -6.37 3.53
C SER A 326 -9.94 -7.31 3.20
N SER A 327 -9.64 -8.23 4.13
CA SER A 327 -8.81 -9.41 3.85
C SER A 327 -9.53 -10.30 2.82
N SER A 328 -9.22 -10.14 1.54
CA SER A 328 -9.74 -11.03 0.49
C SER A 328 -8.71 -11.16 -0.61
N ASP A 329 -8.47 -12.39 -1.10
CA ASP A 329 -7.55 -12.74 -2.22
C ASP A 329 -7.76 -11.96 -3.54
N ASN A 330 -8.75 -11.03 -3.61
CA ASN A 330 -9.04 -10.17 -4.75
C ASN A 330 -9.29 -8.72 -4.30
N ALA A 331 -8.68 -8.27 -3.21
CA ALA A 331 -8.67 -6.87 -2.81
C ALA A 331 -7.75 -6.06 -3.73
N TYR A 332 -7.89 -6.27 -5.04
CA TYR A 332 -7.24 -5.43 -6.01
C TYR A 332 -7.85 -4.03 -5.87
N GLY A 333 -7.10 -3.09 -5.32
CA GLY A 333 -7.24 -1.67 -5.50
C GLY A 333 -7.28 -1.27 -6.97
N ILE A 334 -6.71 -0.11 -7.29
CA ILE A 334 -6.80 0.46 -8.63
C ILE A 334 -5.83 -0.26 -9.60
N ALA A 335 -4.79 -0.91 -9.08
CA ALA A 335 -3.74 -1.58 -9.82
C ALA A 335 -4.11 -2.97 -10.39
N GLY A 336 -5.16 -3.63 -9.87
CA GLY A 336 -5.60 -4.92 -10.40
C GLY A 336 -4.63 -6.05 -10.05
N ALA A 337 -4.48 -7.06 -10.91
CA ALA A 337 -3.55 -8.18 -10.66
C ALA A 337 -2.05 -7.80 -10.59
N ASN A 338 -1.69 -6.53 -10.84
CA ASN A 338 -0.31 -6.04 -10.72
C ASN A 338 0.02 -5.48 -9.33
N GLU A 339 -0.98 -5.35 -8.47
CA GLU A 339 -0.85 -5.02 -7.05
C GLU A 339 -0.04 -6.13 -6.38
N GLU A 340 -0.59 -7.36 -6.36
CA GLU A 340 -0.01 -8.57 -5.77
C GLU A 340 1.17 -9.22 -6.52
N ASN A 341 2.09 -8.43 -7.06
CA ASN A 341 3.22 -8.93 -7.85
C ASN A 341 4.59 -8.78 -7.17
N GLY A 342 4.61 -8.41 -5.89
CA GLY A 342 5.85 -8.29 -5.11
C GLY A 342 6.60 -9.62 -4.92
N TRP A 343 5.89 -10.76 -4.85
CA TRP A 343 6.50 -12.06 -4.57
C TRP A 343 7.02 -12.78 -5.83
N PRO A 344 8.32 -13.15 -5.92
CA PRO A 344 8.86 -13.84 -7.09
C PRO A 344 8.56 -15.35 -7.09
N ALA A 345 8.06 -15.87 -8.22
CA ALA A 345 7.72 -17.28 -8.40
C ALA A 345 8.90 -18.28 -8.30
N SER A 346 10.16 -17.82 -8.40
CA SER A 346 11.34 -18.70 -8.45
C SER A 346 12.47 -18.27 -7.49
N PRO A 347 13.21 -19.21 -6.88
CA PRO A 347 13.03 -20.68 -6.93
C PRO A 347 11.70 -21.18 -6.30
N ALA A 348 11.29 -22.43 -6.50
CA ALA A 348 10.17 -22.98 -5.74
C ALA A 348 10.60 -23.27 -4.28
N ILE A 349 9.69 -23.15 -3.31
CA ILE A 349 9.95 -23.57 -1.92
C ILE A 349 9.58 -25.06 -1.78
N ASN A 350 10.43 -25.84 -1.13
CA ASN A 350 10.21 -27.26 -0.92
C ASN A 350 10.45 -27.63 0.55
N ALA A 351 9.59 -28.45 1.15
CA ALA A 351 9.75 -28.88 2.54
C ALA A 351 11.08 -29.64 2.81
N GLY A 352 11.77 -30.11 1.77
CA GLY A 352 13.07 -30.78 1.85
C GLY A 352 14.25 -29.82 2.02
N THR A 353 14.03 -28.50 2.03
CA THR A 353 15.07 -27.48 2.22
C THR A 353 15.18 -26.99 3.66
N ALA A 354 14.58 -27.71 4.62
CA ALA A 354 14.71 -27.45 6.05
C ALA A 354 16.18 -27.23 6.47
N GLY A 355 16.44 -26.20 7.27
CA GLY A 355 17.77 -25.83 7.76
C GLY A 355 18.70 -25.22 6.72
N THR A 356 18.29 -25.08 5.46
CA THR A 356 19.05 -24.38 4.42
C THR A 356 18.69 -22.90 4.36
N THR A 357 19.46 -22.13 3.58
CA THR A 357 19.17 -20.71 3.35
C THR A 357 18.34 -20.52 2.09
N LEU A 358 17.17 -19.89 2.23
CA LEU A 358 16.36 -19.40 1.11
C LEU A 358 16.66 -17.92 0.90
N THR A 359 17.13 -17.55 -0.29
CA THR A 359 17.36 -16.15 -0.66
C THR A 359 16.43 -15.73 -1.79
N ARG A 360 15.81 -14.56 -1.66
CA ARG A 360 14.99 -13.91 -2.69
C ARG A 360 15.51 -12.53 -3.00
N SER A 361 15.38 -12.14 -4.26
CA SER A 361 15.53 -10.76 -4.71
C SER A 361 14.14 -10.21 -4.94
N ILE A 362 13.68 -9.34 -4.04
CA ILE A 362 12.36 -8.70 -4.12
C ILE A 362 12.51 -7.40 -4.91
N ALA A 363 11.72 -7.24 -5.97
CA ALA A 363 11.67 -5.99 -6.72
C ALA A 363 11.07 -4.89 -5.84
N CYS A 364 11.61 -3.67 -5.93
CA CYS A 364 11.14 -2.55 -5.14
C CYS A 364 11.56 -1.21 -5.76
N SER A 365 10.95 -0.12 -5.30
CA SER A 365 11.31 1.24 -5.66
C SER A 365 11.53 2.09 -4.41
N GLY A 366 12.60 2.89 -4.39
CA GLY A 366 12.95 3.79 -3.29
C GLY A 366 14.13 3.31 -2.46
N THR A 367 14.29 3.86 -1.24
CA THR A 367 15.50 3.66 -0.41
C THR A 367 15.21 3.12 0.99
N GLY A 368 13.98 2.68 1.23
CA GLY A 368 13.51 2.10 2.48
C GLY A 368 13.91 0.64 2.69
N THR A 369 13.27 0.03 3.69
CA THR A 369 13.47 -1.36 4.07
C THR A 369 12.31 -2.20 3.58
N VAL A 370 12.63 -3.33 2.95
CA VAL A 370 11.70 -4.42 2.65
C VAL A 370 11.87 -5.50 3.71
N ALA A 371 10.79 -5.83 4.42
CA ALA A 371 10.73 -6.97 5.32
C ALA A 371 9.75 -8.01 4.76
N GLY A 372 10.01 -9.29 4.98
CA GLY A 372 9.14 -10.35 4.52
C GLY A 372 9.01 -11.50 5.51
N TRP A 373 7.83 -12.12 5.54
CA TRP A 373 7.50 -13.25 6.40
C TRP A 373 6.90 -14.37 5.57
N ILE A 374 7.36 -15.60 5.77
CA ILE A 374 6.86 -16.78 5.07
C ILE A 374 6.36 -17.75 6.15
N ASP A 375 5.06 -18.05 6.19
CA ASP A 375 4.51 -19.06 7.09
C ASP A 375 4.93 -20.45 6.62
N PHE A 376 6.09 -20.91 7.11
CA PHE A 376 6.75 -22.12 6.66
C PHE A 376 6.06 -23.38 7.20
N ASP A 377 5.56 -23.33 8.43
CA ASP A 377 4.94 -24.49 9.09
C ASP A 377 3.43 -24.60 8.80
N GLY A 378 2.83 -23.58 8.18
CA GLY A 378 1.43 -23.53 7.78
C GLY A 378 0.49 -23.36 8.97
N ASN A 379 0.95 -22.77 10.08
CA ASN A 379 0.17 -22.65 11.31
C ASN A 379 -0.84 -21.51 11.30
N GLY A 380 -0.84 -20.67 10.25
CA GLY A 380 -1.77 -19.56 10.09
C GLY A 380 -1.31 -18.26 10.77
N SER A 381 -0.04 -18.16 11.17
CA SER A 381 0.57 -16.98 11.77
C SER A 381 1.99 -16.76 11.27
N PHE A 382 2.51 -15.54 11.43
CA PHE A 382 3.90 -15.22 11.09
C PHE A 382 4.77 -15.22 12.35
N ASP A 383 5.68 -16.17 12.42
CA ASP A 383 6.57 -16.39 13.56
C ASP A 383 7.89 -15.62 13.47
N SER A 384 8.63 -15.59 14.59
CA SER A 384 9.84 -14.76 14.70
C SER A 384 10.99 -15.22 13.79
N ASP A 385 11.09 -16.52 13.52
CA ASP A 385 12.09 -17.14 12.65
C ASP A 385 11.71 -17.11 11.16
N GLU A 386 10.51 -16.66 10.85
CA GLU A 386 9.98 -16.54 9.49
C GLU A 386 10.28 -15.20 8.85
N ARG A 387 10.90 -14.27 9.59
CA ARG A 387 11.21 -12.92 9.11
C ARG A 387 12.58 -12.86 8.41
N ALA A 388 12.62 -12.17 7.27
CA ALA A 388 13.85 -11.62 6.69
C ALA A 388 13.65 -10.15 6.31
N ALA A 389 14.74 -9.40 6.13
CA ALA A 389 14.68 -8.04 5.65
C ALA A 389 15.92 -7.65 4.85
N GLY A 390 15.76 -6.67 3.96
CA GLY A 390 16.82 -6.07 3.16
C GLY A 390 16.47 -4.63 2.79
N THR A 391 17.46 -3.85 2.34
CA THR A 391 17.25 -2.47 1.90
C THR A 391 16.95 -2.42 0.41
N CYS A 392 15.98 -1.60 0.00
CA CYS A 392 15.74 -1.30 -1.40
C CYS A 392 16.80 -0.33 -1.95
N SER A 393 17.14 -0.47 -3.23
CA SER A 393 18.28 0.21 -3.87
C SER A 393 17.86 1.14 -5.02
N GLY A 394 17.01 2.13 -4.72
CA GLY A 394 16.65 3.20 -5.64
C GLY A 394 15.43 2.88 -6.53
N ALA A 395 15.23 3.68 -7.57
CA ALA A 395 14.13 3.47 -8.53
C ALA A 395 14.42 2.22 -9.37
N ASN A 396 13.49 1.24 -9.34
CA ASN A 396 13.66 -0.10 -9.92
C ASN A 396 14.80 -0.92 -9.26
N GLY A 397 14.96 -0.75 -7.95
CA GLY A 397 15.92 -1.49 -7.16
C GLY A 397 15.46 -2.91 -6.84
N THR A 398 16.31 -3.62 -6.11
CA THR A 398 15.92 -4.86 -5.45
C THR A 398 16.37 -4.88 -4.00
N ALA A 399 15.62 -5.59 -3.16
CA ALA A 399 15.99 -5.93 -1.79
C ALA A 399 16.27 -7.44 -1.72
N SER A 400 17.46 -7.81 -1.24
CA SER A 400 17.80 -9.22 -1.02
C SER A 400 17.36 -9.64 0.37
N LEU A 401 16.41 -10.57 0.45
CA LEU A 401 15.90 -11.15 1.69
C LEU A 401 16.41 -12.59 1.80
N SER A 402 16.90 -12.97 2.98
CA SER A 402 17.49 -14.29 3.22
C SER A 402 16.94 -14.88 4.51
N TRP A 403 16.24 -16.00 4.39
CA TRP A 403 15.65 -16.76 5.48
C TRP A 403 16.50 -18.01 5.75
N THR A 404 16.61 -18.39 7.02
CA THR A 404 16.97 -19.76 7.37
C THR A 404 15.68 -20.55 7.42
N VAL A 405 15.51 -21.54 6.54
CA VAL A 405 14.27 -22.32 6.46
C VAL A 405 14.09 -23.10 7.77
N PRO A 406 12.99 -22.90 8.52
CA PRO A 406 12.73 -23.63 9.76
C PRO A 406 12.67 -25.14 9.57
N ASN A 407 12.94 -25.90 10.64
CA ASN A 407 12.97 -27.37 10.57
C ASN A 407 11.58 -28.01 10.55
N ASP A 408 10.57 -27.25 10.95
CA ASP A 408 9.15 -27.59 10.99
C ASP A 408 8.39 -27.17 9.73
N ILE A 409 9.08 -26.71 8.68
CA ILE A 409 8.48 -26.44 7.36
C ILE A 409 7.55 -27.57 6.91
N GLN A 410 6.31 -27.22 6.54
CA GLN A 410 5.30 -28.14 6.05
C GLN A 410 4.99 -27.90 4.58
N ALA A 411 4.67 -28.98 3.87
CA ALA A 411 4.16 -28.89 2.51
C ALA A 411 2.67 -28.50 2.56
N GLY A 412 2.26 -27.60 1.66
CA GLY A 412 0.90 -27.09 1.65
C GLY A 412 0.81 -25.70 1.04
N THR A 413 -0.42 -25.18 1.02
CA THR A 413 -0.70 -23.80 0.67
C THR A 413 -0.66 -22.94 1.93
N THR A 414 0.06 -21.84 1.87
CA THR A 414 0.33 -20.93 3.00
C THR A 414 0.50 -19.50 2.47
N TRP A 415 0.93 -18.56 3.29
CA TRP A 415 1.03 -17.15 2.95
C TRP A 415 2.45 -16.61 3.09
N VAL A 416 2.75 -15.60 2.28
CA VAL A 416 3.90 -14.71 2.45
C VAL A 416 3.40 -13.28 2.55
N ARG A 417 4.01 -12.49 3.42
CA ARG A 417 3.82 -11.05 3.52
C ARG A 417 5.11 -10.34 3.16
N LEU A 418 5.03 -9.30 2.35
CA LEU A 418 6.10 -8.33 2.11
C LEU A 418 5.63 -6.96 2.61
N ARG A 419 6.51 -6.22 3.26
CA ARG A 419 6.23 -4.86 3.72
C ARG A 419 7.39 -3.95 3.38
N TYR A 420 7.10 -2.80 2.78
CA TYR A 420 8.04 -1.72 2.54
C TYR A 420 7.77 -0.56 3.48
N ALA A 421 8.79 0.00 4.14
CA ALA A 421 8.68 1.34 4.72
C ALA A 421 10.00 2.09 4.65
N GLN A 422 9.94 3.42 4.61
CA GLN A 422 11.13 4.27 4.73
C GLN A 422 11.81 4.06 6.09
N ASN A 423 11.03 3.92 7.17
CA ASN A 423 11.53 3.65 8.51
C ASN A 423 11.49 2.14 8.82
N ALA A 424 12.66 1.52 8.94
CA ALA A 424 12.81 0.08 9.20
C ALA A 424 12.08 -0.41 10.46
N SER A 425 11.88 0.45 11.48
CA SER A 425 11.19 0.08 12.70
C SER A 425 9.68 -0.13 12.50
N GLU A 426 9.08 0.49 11.49
CA GLU A 426 7.65 0.36 11.18
C GLU A 426 7.31 -0.99 10.54
N VAL A 427 8.31 -1.66 9.95
CA VAL A 427 8.22 -3.01 9.34
C VAL A 427 9.04 -4.04 10.11
N ALA A 428 9.25 -3.81 11.41
CA ALA A 428 9.87 -4.80 12.30
C ALA A 428 8.93 -5.97 12.62
N SER A 429 7.61 -5.71 12.56
CA SER A 429 6.53 -6.67 12.85
C SER A 429 5.75 -6.99 11.56
N PRO A 430 5.20 -8.22 11.41
CA PRO A 430 4.31 -8.55 10.29
C PRO A 430 2.99 -7.78 10.33
N SER A 431 2.66 -7.18 11.48
CA SER A 431 1.44 -6.42 11.71
C SER A 431 1.72 -5.00 12.21
N GLY A 432 0.70 -4.15 12.22
CA GLY A 432 0.78 -2.75 12.63
C GLY A 432 0.88 -1.78 11.46
N THR A 433 0.93 -0.49 11.77
CA THR A 433 0.79 0.58 10.76
C THR A 433 2.11 1.29 10.49
N ALA A 434 2.50 1.39 9.22
CA ALA A 434 3.60 2.24 8.75
C ALA A 434 3.10 3.60 8.27
N THR A 435 3.98 4.62 8.24
CA THR A 435 3.66 5.97 7.76
C THR A 435 4.13 6.22 6.32
N SER A 436 4.62 5.18 5.67
CA SER A 436 5.06 5.17 4.29
C SER A 436 5.05 3.75 3.76
N GLY A 437 5.11 3.64 2.43
CA GLY A 437 5.30 2.38 1.75
C GLY A 437 4.02 1.62 1.48
N GLU A 438 4.15 0.30 1.40
CA GLU A 438 3.06 -0.63 1.10
C GLU A 438 3.29 -1.99 1.78
N VAL A 439 2.26 -2.83 1.72
CA VAL A 439 2.21 -4.22 2.14
C VAL A 439 1.59 -5.05 1.02
N GLU A 440 2.18 -6.20 0.73
CA GLU A 440 1.72 -7.15 -0.28
C GLU A 440 1.64 -8.53 0.35
N ASP A 441 0.54 -9.27 0.19
CA ASP A 441 0.45 -10.66 0.62
C ASP A 441 0.13 -11.62 -0.52
N ALA A 442 0.97 -12.65 -0.65
CA ALA A 442 0.74 -13.67 -1.65
C ALA A 442 0.44 -15.02 -1.00
N GLN A 443 -0.59 -15.69 -1.53
CA GLN A 443 -0.73 -17.12 -1.29
C GLN A 443 0.37 -17.87 -2.06
N ILE A 444 1.10 -18.71 -1.35
CA ILE A 444 2.19 -19.52 -1.90
C ILE A 444 1.95 -21.00 -1.66
N THR A 445 2.66 -21.85 -2.40
CA THR A 445 2.66 -23.30 -2.19
C THR A 445 4.06 -23.79 -1.86
N ILE A 446 4.20 -24.44 -0.71
CA ILE A 446 5.39 -25.19 -0.34
C ILE A 446 5.23 -26.60 -0.88
N ALA A 447 6.09 -26.97 -1.84
CA ALA A 447 6.02 -28.27 -2.47
C ALA A 447 6.45 -29.37 -1.49
N GLN A 448 5.75 -30.51 -1.56
CA GLN A 448 6.17 -31.73 -0.88
C GLN A 448 7.57 -32.14 -1.36
N ALA A 449 8.44 -32.45 -0.41
CA ALA A 449 9.71 -33.07 -0.72
C ALA A 449 9.48 -34.47 -1.27
N SER A 450 10.10 -34.81 -2.40
CA SER A 450 10.03 -36.16 -2.99
C SER A 450 11.42 -36.78 -3.05
N ALA A 451 11.47 -38.12 -3.06
CA ALA A 451 12.73 -38.84 -3.23
C ALA A 451 13.17 -38.81 -4.70
N ASN A 452 14.46 -38.61 -4.95
CA ASN A 452 15.06 -38.68 -6.28
C ASN A 452 15.65 -40.07 -6.52
N LEU A 453 14.89 -40.96 -7.17
CA LEU A 453 15.34 -42.31 -7.51
C LEU A 453 16.06 -42.35 -8.86
N VAL A 454 17.26 -42.92 -8.86
CA VAL A 454 18.06 -43.20 -10.06
C VAL A 454 18.26 -44.71 -10.16
N VAL A 455 18.00 -45.29 -11.33
CA VAL A 455 18.24 -46.70 -11.61
C VAL A 455 19.22 -46.82 -12.77
N THR A 456 20.27 -47.60 -12.59
CA THR A 456 21.19 -47.96 -13.68
C THR A 456 21.24 -49.47 -13.84
N LYS A 457 21.56 -49.94 -15.05
CA LYS A 457 21.71 -51.36 -15.36
C LYS A 457 22.87 -51.55 -16.34
N THR A 458 23.69 -52.57 -16.13
CA THR A 458 24.85 -52.91 -16.97
C THR A 458 25.18 -54.40 -16.89
N ASN A 459 25.65 -55.03 -17.96
CA ASN A 459 26.30 -56.35 -17.90
C ASN A 459 27.85 -56.27 -17.83
N THR A 460 28.41 -55.06 -17.86
CA THR A 460 29.85 -54.77 -17.80
C THR A 460 30.16 -53.76 -16.68
N PRO A 461 29.92 -54.11 -15.40
CA PRO A 461 30.03 -53.16 -14.28
C PRO A 461 31.43 -52.54 -14.11
N ALA A 462 32.48 -53.17 -14.63
CA ALA A 462 33.83 -52.61 -14.65
C ALA A 462 33.98 -51.38 -15.56
N ALA A 463 33.10 -51.22 -16.57
CA ALA A 463 33.09 -50.11 -17.51
C ALA A 463 32.19 -48.93 -17.06
N GLY A 464 31.41 -49.10 -15.99
CA GLY A 464 30.52 -48.07 -15.45
C GLY A 464 29.16 -48.63 -15.03
N ALA A 465 28.31 -47.77 -14.50
CA ALA A 465 27.01 -48.16 -13.94
C ALA A 465 25.92 -48.44 -15.00
N SER A 466 26.13 -47.98 -16.24
CA SER A 466 25.21 -48.12 -17.38
C SER A 466 25.75 -49.11 -18.41
N ASP A 467 24.85 -49.73 -19.16
CA ASP A 467 25.13 -50.61 -20.28
C ASP A 467 25.90 -49.89 -21.39
N GLN A 468 26.81 -50.60 -22.06
CA GLN A 468 27.66 -50.00 -23.09
C GLN A 468 27.07 -50.23 -24.49
N ALA A 469 27.13 -49.22 -25.35
CA ALA A 469 26.56 -49.29 -26.70
C ALA A 469 27.21 -50.36 -27.61
N ASN A 470 28.43 -50.80 -27.26
CA ASN A 470 29.19 -51.82 -27.98
C ASN A 470 29.25 -53.17 -27.24
N ASP A 471 28.42 -53.38 -26.22
CA ASP A 471 28.33 -54.69 -25.59
C ASP A 471 27.72 -55.71 -26.55
N THR A 472 28.44 -56.82 -26.75
CA THR A 472 28.00 -57.94 -27.57
C THR A 472 27.87 -59.16 -26.70
N VAL A 473 26.78 -59.91 -26.89
CA VAL A 473 26.50 -61.14 -26.15
C VAL A 473 26.39 -62.29 -27.13
N VAL A 474 26.84 -63.48 -26.73
CA VAL A 474 26.89 -64.66 -27.60
C VAL A 474 25.71 -65.56 -27.28
N LYS A 475 25.01 -66.07 -28.30
CA LYS A 475 23.93 -67.04 -28.12
C LYS A 475 24.38 -68.23 -27.26
N GLY A 476 23.57 -68.59 -26.27
CA GLY A 476 23.84 -69.64 -25.28
C GLY A 476 24.78 -69.23 -24.15
N SER A 477 25.35 -68.01 -24.16
CA SER A 477 26.18 -67.53 -23.04
C SER A 477 25.30 -67.10 -21.87
N SER A 478 25.84 -67.25 -20.66
CA SER A 478 25.22 -66.71 -19.45
C SER A 478 25.80 -65.34 -19.15
N GLN A 479 24.92 -64.34 -19.06
CA GLN A 479 25.22 -62.95 -18.71
C GLN A 479 24.69 -62.63 -17.32
N THR A 480 25.43 -61.81 -16.57
CA THR A 480 24.96 -61.24 -15.30
C THR A 480 24.82 -59.73 -15.45
N TYR A 481 23.60 -59.25 -15.25
CA TYR A 481 23.27 -57.82 -15.26
C TYR A 481 23.27 -57.29 -13.83
N THR A 482 23.96 -56.18 -13.59
CA THR A 482 23.94 -55.45 -12.33
C THR A 482 22.97 -54.28 -12.44
N ILE A 483 22.04 -54.18 -11.50
CA ILE A 483 21.08 -53.08 -11.37
C ILE A 483 21.42 -52.32 -10.09
N VAL A 484 21.56 -51.01 -10.16
CA VAL A 484 21.80 -50.15 -9.00
C VAL A 484 20.63 -49.20 -8.86
N VAL A 485 19.96 -49.24 -7.71
CA VAL A 485 18.90 -48.31 -7.35
C VAL A 485 19.43 -47.36 -6.28
N THR A 486 19.52 -46.08 -6.60
CA THR A 486 20.02 -45.02 -5.71
C THR A 486 18.90 -44.05 -5.38
N ASN A 487 18.79 -43.66 -4.11
CA ASN A 487 17.99 -42.52 -3.71
C ASN A 487 18.90 -41.33 -3.41
N ASN A 488 18.89 -40.31 -4.27
CA ASN A 488 19.65 -39.08 -4.09
C ASN A 488 19.01 -38.12 -3.06
N GLY A 489 17.88 -38.48 -2.46
CA GLY A 489 17.17 -37.68 -1.48
C GLY A 489 16.28 -36.58 -2.08
N PRO A 490 15.83 -35.61 -1.25
CA PRO A 490 16.09 -35.50 0.19
C PRO A 490 15.27 -36.49 1.04
N GLN A 491 14.16 -37.03 0.52
CA GLN A 491 13.29 -37.93 1.27
C GLN A 491 13.67 -39.41 1.12
N PRO A 492 13.42 -40.27 2.13
CA PRO A 492 13.55 -41.72 1.98
C PRO A 492 12.54 -42.27 0.97
N ALA A 493 12.94 -43.30 0.24
CA ALA A 493 12.11 -44.01 -0.74
C ALA A 493 11.77 -45.42 -0.25
N ASN A 494 11.43 -45.55 1.03
CA ASN A 494 11.07 -46.83 1.65
C ASN A 494 9.84 -47.42 0.92
N GLY A 495 9.91 -48.72 0.60
CA GLY A 495 8.89 -49.41 -0.18
C GLY A 495 9.00 -49.19 -1.70
N ALA A 496 10.04 -48.52 -2.20
CA ALA A 496 10.26 -48.36 -3.64
C ALA A 496 10.23 -49.72 -4.36
N ILE A 497 9.53 -49.78 -5.48
CA ILE A 497 9.35 -51.01 -6.24
C ILE A 497 10.30 -50.98 -7.44
N VAL A 498 11.22 -51.95 -7.50
CA VAL A 498 12.08 -52.18 -8.66
C VAL A 498 11.51 -53.31 -9.51
N ARG A 499 11.51 -53.11 -10.83
CA ARG A 499 11.05 -54.07 -11.83
C ARG A 499 12.12 -54.22 -12.88
N ASP A 500 12.31 -55.46 -13.31
CA ASP A 500 13.20 -55.82 -14.40
C ASP A 500 12.58 -56.96 -15.22
N PRO A 501 11.55 -56.68 -16.02
CA PRO A 501 11.00 -57.66 -16.94
C PRO A 501 12.09 -58.12 -17.92
N ALA A 502 12.20 -59.43 -18.13
CA ALA A 502 13.18 -59.95 -19.07
C ALA A 502 12.89 -59.47 -20.49
N SER A 503 13.90 -58.92 -21.15
CA SER A 503 13.84 -58.56 -22.56
C SER A 503 13.75 -59.80 -23.44
N SER A 504 13.14 -59.67 -24.62
CA SER A 504 13.12 -60.75 -25.62
C SER A 504 14.53 -61.20 -25.99
N GLY A 505 14.76 -62.51 -26.07
CA GLY A 505 16.08 -63.10 -26.36
C GLY A 505 16.94 -63.36 -25.13
N LEU A 506 16.40 -63.15 -23.92
CA LEU A 506 17.02 -63.50 -22.65
C LEU A 506 16.10 -64.41 -21.83
N THR A 507 16.60 -65.59 -21.46
CA THR A 507 15.99 -66.44 -20.44
C THR A 507 16.70 -66.23 -19.11
N CYS A 508 16.09 -65.46 -18.19
CA CYS A 508 16.66 -65.20 -16.87
C CYS A 508 16.37 -66.34 -15.87
N THR A 509 17.37 -66.72 -15.07
CA THR A 509 17.35 -67.95 -14.25
C THR A 509 17.46 -67.70 -12.74
N SER A 510 18.13 -66.62 -12.32
CA SER A 510 18.18 -66.21 -10.92
C SER A 510 18.44 -64.71 -10.75
N ALA A 511 18.12 -64.18 -9.58
CA ALA A 511 18.51 -62.83 -9.17
C ALA A 511 19.07 -62.84 -7.74
N ALA A 512 19.89 -61.86 -7.37
CA ALA A 512 20.40 -61.69 -6.02
C ALA A 512 20.52 -60.22 -5.65
N CYS A 513 20.26 -59.86 -4.39
CA CYS A 513 20.71 -58.59 -3.85
C CYS A 513 22.16 -58.74 -3.37
N THR A 514 23.07 -58.00 -3.97
CA THR A 514 24.52 -58.18 -3.79
C THR A 514 25.18 -57.08 -2.95
N GLY A 515 24.48 -55.98 -2.68
CA GLY A 515 24.99 -54.93 -1.81
C GLY A 515 23.97 -53.86 -1.45
N THR A 516 24.19 -53.24 -0.30
CA THR A 516 23.42 -52.08 0.18
C THR A 516 24.36 -51.07 0.80
N THR A 517 24.02 -49.78 0.72
CA THR A 517 24.79 -48.69 1.35
C THR A 517 23.86 -47.77 2.15
N ASN A 518 24.44 -47.02 3.09
CA ASN A 518 23.76 -45.94 3.84
C ASN A 518 22.41 -46.34 4.45
N GLY A 519 22.33 -47.54 5.04
CA GLY A 519 21.14 -48.03 5.74
C GLY A 519 20.02 -48.56 4.82
N ALA A 520 20.26 -48.67 3.51
CA ALA A 520 19.35 -49.36 2.61
C ALA A 520 19.29 -50.87 2.93
N ALA A 521 18.16 -51.49 2.60
CA ALA A 521 17.91 -52.91 2.83
C ALA A 521 17.54 -53.63 1.54
N CYS A 522 18.04 -54.86 1.37
CA CYS A 522 17.65 -55.71 0.25
C CYS A 522 16.14 -55.97 0.24
N PRO A 523 15.53 -56.21 -0.93
CA PRO A 523 14.16 -56.67 -1.01
C PRO A 523 13.90 -57.91 -0.14
N THR A 524 12.65 -58.06 0.34
CA THR A 524 12.25 -59.17 1.24
C THR A 524 12.62 -60.55 0.68
N GLN A 525 12.56 -60.70 -0.64
CA GLN A 525 13.12 -61.85 -1.36
C GLN A 525 14.55 -61.49 -1.73
N ALA A 526 15.53 -61.87 -0.91
CA ALA A 526 16.91 -61.38 -1.09
C ALA A 526 17.67 -62.07 -2.24
N SER A 527 17.24 -63.26 -2.70
CA SER A 527 17.91 -64.00 -3.77
C SER A 527 17.06 -65.12 -4.40
N GLY A 528 17.60 -65.74 -5.45
CA GLY A 528 17.06 -66.92 -6.12
C GLY A 528 15.93 -66.63 -7.09
N SER A 529 15.16 -67.68 -7.41
CA SER A 529 13.98 -67.59 -8.28
C SER A 529 12.85 -66.74 -7.68
N ALA A 530 12.84 -66.60 -6.35
CA ALA A 530 11.90 -65.76 -5.61
C ALA A 530 12.09 -64.27 -5.97
N LEU A 531 13.32 -63.74 -5.79
CA LEU A 531 13.65 -62.37 -6.19
C LEU A 531 13.46 -62.15 -7.69
N LEU A 532 13.88 -63.12 -8.52
CA LEU A 532 13.70 -63.05 -9.96
C LEU A 532 12.22 -62.93 -10.34
N GLY A 533 11.36 -63.78 -9.75
CA GLY A 533 9.92 -63.74 -9.99
C GLY A 533 9.30 -62.41 -9.56
N ALA A 534 9.75 -61.82 -8.45
CA ALA A 534 9.31 -60.50 -8.02
C ALA A 534 9.70 -59.43 -9.06
N LEU A 535 10.96 -59.38 -9.48
CA LEU A 535 11.48 -58.42 -10.46
C LEU A 535 10.75 -58.51 -11.82
N GLN A 536 10.41 -59.72 -12.26
CA GLN A 536 9.72 -59.95 -13.54
C GLN A 536 8.20 -59.72 -13.46
N SER A 537 7.62 -59.65 -12.26
CA SER A 537 6.18 -59.50 -12.08
C SER A 537 5.72 -58.05 -12.24
N SER A 538 4.42 -57.88 -12.48
CA SER A 538 3.74 -56.59 -12.36
C SER A 538 3.59 -56.10 -10.91
N GLY A 539 4.09 -56.83 -9.91
CA GLY A 539 4.20 -56.38 -8.52
C GLY A 539 5.57 -55.76 -8.22
N GLY A 540 6.63 -56.21 -8.91
CA GLY A 540 8.02 -55.82 -8.66
C GLY A 540 8.59 -56.32 -7.33
N ALA A 541 9.87 -56.08 -7.11
CA ALA A 541 10.53 -56.31 -5.84
C ALA A 541 10.52 -55.01 -5.00
N ALA A 542 9.88 -55.05 -3.84
CA ALA A 542 9.85 -53.91 -2.92
C ALA A 542 11.16 -53.81 -2.12
N ILE A 543 11.77 -52.63 -2.12
CA ILE A 543 12.92 -52.26 -1.28
C ILE A 543 12.37 -51.72 0.04
N PRO A 544 12.42 -52.46 1.15
CA PRO A 544 11.73 -52.08 2.38
C PRO A 544 12.30 -50.81 3.02
N THR A 545 13.60 -50.56 2.86
CA THR A 545 14.27 -49.37 3.37
C THR A 545 15.24 -48.83 2.32
N LEU A 546 15.05 -47.59 1.91
CA LEU A 546 15.91 -46.88 0.97
C LEU A 546 16.07 -45.42 1.43
N PRO A 547 16.94 -45.17 2.43
CA PRO A 547 17.12 -43.84 3.00
C PRO A 547 17.66 -42.84 1.98
N ASN A 548 17.65 -41.55 2.34
CA ASN A 548 18.39 -40.54 1.58
C ASN A 548 19.86 -40.97 1.42
N THR A 549 20.41 -40.86 0.21
CA THR A 549 21.74 -41.34 -0.21
C THR A 549 21.93 -42.86 -0.17
N GLY A 550 20.86 -43.62 0.11
CA GLY A 550 20.87 -45.09 0.13
C GLY A 550 20.97 -45.70 -1.26
N THR A 551 21.62 -46.85 -1.35
CA THR A 551 21.74 -47.62 -2.61
C THR A 551 21.46 -49.10 -2.37
N VAL A 552 20.76 -49.74 -3.32
CA VAL A 552 20.59 -51.20 -3.40
C VAL A 552 21.16 -51.69 -4.74
N THR A 553 22.05 -52.66 -4.68
CA THR A 553 22.62 -53.33 -5.86
C THR A 553 22.02 -54.72 -5.99
N LEU A 554 21.40 -55.00 -7.13
CA LEU A 554 20.85 -56.29 -7.51
C LEU A 554 21.62 -56.86 -8.70
N THR A 555 21.68 -58.17 -8.81
CA THR A 555 22.14 -58.87 -10.01
C THR A 555 21.05 -59.79 -10.56
N VAL A 556 21.00 -59.92 -11.88
CA VAL A 556 20.09 -60.83 -12.59
C VAL A 556 20.91 -61.64 -13.58
N THR A 557 20.86 -62.96 -13.47
CA THR A 557 21.57 -63.87 -14.36
C THR A 557 20.62 -64.39 -15.44
N CYS A 558 21.00 -64.22 -16.71
CA CYS A 558 20.22 -64.66 -17.86
C CYS A 558 21.08 -65.40 -18.89
N THR A 559 20.45 -66.27 -19.66
CA THR A 559 21.04 -66.92 -20.82
C THR A 559 20.53 -66.25 -22.09
N VAL A 560 21.41 -66.03 -23.05
CA VAL A 560 21.04 -65.49 -24.38
C VAL A 560 20.45 -66.61 -25.23
N ASP A 561 19.24 -66.40 -25.77
CA ASP A 561 18.42 -67.46 -26.38
C ASP A 561 18.90 -67.97 -27.75
#